data_AF-A0A6C0LMB1-F1
#
_entry.id   AF-A0A6C0LMB1-F1
#
_cell.length_a   1.000
_cell.length_b   1.000
_cell.length_c   1.000
_cell.angle_alpha   90.00
_cell.angle_beta   90.00
_cell.angle_gamma   90.00
#
_symmetry.space_group_name_H-M   'P 1'
#
loop_
_entity.id
_entity.type
_entity.pdbx_description
1 polymer ?
#
loop_
_entity_poly.entity_id
_entity_poly.type
_entity_poly.pdbx_seq_one_letter_code
_entity_poly.pdbx_strand_id
1 'polypeptide(L)'
;MSKKNKMGGNVIASGGFGCVFSPALKCIKTKKIPNKSITKLMITKFATDEYNEIKTIKKQLKHIKKYNDYFVLNNVSLCRPMPISKKDLIGFKQKCTALPKDDINVNNINDNMNRLMALTMKNAGLPVDDYIEQKKNFHAIYKINVKLIDLFKNGIIPMNQSNVYHNDIKDSNILMDENKNKLFARLIDWGLATKYVPFTNQPFPSCWRNRSLQYNSPYSTILFSQTFVNDFKDFWVNDSNNLTGFVNTYFDYWAKERGEGHYKLMCKIINILTDDQPKKVMVNYIVNILTVFFKEGGYKEEDIIVNLRKYLDTVFIHNVDKWGFVTSYFPILYLYHNNKRSLSEKQQKTFLKLRELFYYTYTTASTKIDANVIFYYLNSLTFNIHGDDDHTSGPSTIKFSSTPKGITGHTIDPDNNHHFDKKSHTKSRTKSHTKTRKNKNHNNSFTASLY
;
A
#
# COMPACT_ATOMS: atom_id res chain seq x y z
N MET A 1 44.07 11.27 -7.91
CA MET A 1 43.34 10.00 -7.68
C MET A 1 42.14 9.91 -8.59
N SER A 2 42.12 8.97 -9.55
CA SER A 2 41.01 8.81 -10.48
C SER A 2 39.76 8.32 -9.75
N LYS A 3 38.63 9.01 -9.94
CA LYS A 3 37.31 8.52 -9.50
C LYS A 3 37.01 7.23 -10.26
N LYS A 4 37.33 6.08 -9.68
CA LYS A 4 36.82 4.79 -10.15
C LYS A 4 35.29 4.88 -10.16
N ASN A 5 34.71 5.00 -11.36
CA ASN A 5 33.27 4.90 -11.57
C ASN A 5 32.78 3.61 -10.91
N LYS A 6 32.01 3.71 -9.82
CA LYS A 6 31.37 2.53 -9.21
C LYS A 6 30.54 1.85 -10.31
N MET A 7 30.92 0.62 -10.67
CA MET A 7 30.18 -0.25 -11.56
C MET A 7 29.18 -1.01 -10.70
N GLY A 8 27.88 -0.71 -10.80
CA GLY A 8 26.84 -1.38 -10.02
C GLY A 8 26.87 -1.07 -8.51
N GLY A 9 25.95 -1.66 -7.77
CA GLY A 9 25.72 -1.34 -6.36
C GLY A 9 25.15 -2.46 -5.53
N ASN A 10 25.22 -2.29 -4.22
CA ASN A 10 24.81 -3.27 -3.22
C ASN A 10 23.28 -3.36 -3.15
N VAL A 11 22.77 -4.48 -2.63
CA VAL A 11 21.37 -4.61 -2.27
C VAL A 11 21.08 -3.70 -1.07
N ILE A 12 20.13 -2.79 -1.22
CA ILE A 12 19.75 -1.83 -0.18
C ILE A 12 18.39 -2.11 0.45
N ALA A 13 17.47 -2.74 -0.30
CA ALA A 13 16.11 -3.07 0.15
C ALA A 13 15.50 -4.23 -0.70
N SER A 14 14.33 -4.71 -0.29
CA SER A 14 13.45 -5.58 -1.09
C SER A 14 12.07 -4.94 -1.18
N GLY A 15 11.47 -4.96 -2.37
CA GLY A 15 10.03 -4.80 -2.54
C GLY A 15 9.33 -6.17 -2.53
N GLY A 16 8.03 -6.19 -2.82
CA GLY A 16 7.26 -7.44 -2.86
C GLY A 16 7.73 -8.44 -3.93
N PHE A 17 8.14 -7.93 -5.10
CA PHE A 17 8.47 -8.76 -6.28
C PHE A 17 9.92 -8.65 -6.76
N GLY A 18 10.76 -7.87 -6.06
CA GLY A 18 12.15 -7.67 -6.49
C GLY A 18 13.04 -6.99 -5.48
N CYS A 19 14.32 -6.97 -5.81
CA CYS A 19 15.37 -6.48 -4.91
C CYS A 19 15.98 -5.20 -5.46
N VAL A 20 16.24 -4.25 -4.56
CA VAL A 20 16.65 -2.89 -4.91
C VAL A 20 18.15 -2.74 -4.74
N PHE A 21 18.83 -2.37 -5.82
CA PHE A 21 20.27 -2.18 -5.90
C PHE A 21 20.62 -0.70 -6.01
N SER A 22 21.63 -0.26 -5.26
CA SER A 22 22.13 1.12 -5.27
C SER A 22 23.66 1.19 -5.14
N PRO A 23 24.39 1.84 -6.07
CA PRO A 23 23.92 2.36 -7.37
C PRO A 23 23.22 1.33 -8.26
N ALA A 24 22.46 1.80 -9.26
CA ALA A 24 21.79 0.95 -10.24
C ALA A 24 22.76 -0.04 -10.93
N LEU A 25 22.21 -1.21 -11.29
CA LEU A 25 22.91 -2.25 -12.04
C LEU A 25 23.14 -1.80 -13.49
N LYS A 26 24.17 -2.36 -14.14
CA LYS A 26 24.41 -2.12 -15.57
C LYS A 26 23.44 -2.93 -16.42
N CYS A 27 23.00 -2.36 -17.55
CA CYS A 27 22.24 -3.08 -18.57
C CYS A 27 23.15 -3.41 -19.76
N ILE A 28 22.83 -4.49 -20.49
CA ILE A 28 23.62 -4.95 -21.66
C ILE A 28 23.86 -3.83 -22.69
N LYS A 29 22.88 -2.95 -22.91
CA LYS A 29 22.93 -1.89 -23.93
C LYS A 29 23.24 -0.49 -23.35
N THR A 30 23.57 -0.36 -22.06
CA THR A 30 23.85 0.96 -21.47
C THR A 30 25.34 1.19 -21.25
N LYS A 31 25.89 2.23 -21.89
CA LYS A 31 27.29 2.62 -21.73
C LYS A 31 27.59 3.24 -20.36
N LYS A 32 26.60 3.93 -19.76
CA LYS A 32 26.71 4.58 -18.45
C LYS A 32 25.44 4.37 -17.62
N ILE A 33 25.63 4.14 -16.33
CA ILE A 33 24.55 4.12 -15.35
C ILE A 33 24.16 5.58 -15.04
N PRO A 34 22.87 5.96 -15.12
CA PRO A 34 22.44 7.31 -14.75
C PRO A 34 22.87 7.65 -13.31
N ASN A 35 23.36 8.86 -13.09
CA ASN A 35 23.78 9.28 -11.75
C ASN A 35 22.58 9.26 -10.78
N LYS A 36 22.81 8.85 -9.53
CA LYS A 36 21.79 8.73 -8.47
C LYS A 36 20.56 7.90 -8.90
N SER A 37 20.78 6.80 -9.61
CA SER A 37 19.73 5.83 -9.93
C SER A 37 19.84 4.56 -9.09
N ILE A 38 18.71 3.88 -8.95
CA ILE A 38 18.60 2.53 -8.39
C ILE A 38 18.06 1.58 -9.45
N THR A 39 18.25 0.28 -9.22
CA THR A 39 17.61 -0.79 -10.02
C THR A 39 16.75 -1.64 -9.11
N LYS A 40 15.48 -1.82 -9.44
CA LYS A 40 14.63 -2.88 -8.90
C LYS A 40 14.75 -4.08 -9.85
N LEU A 41 15.43 -5.12 -9.39
CA LEU A 41 15.63 -6.37 -10.14
C LEU A 41 14.51 -7.34 -9.81
N MET A 42 13.81 -7.81 -10.82
CA MET A 42 12.58 -8.61 -10.69
C MET A 42 12.55 -9.71 -11.74
N ILE A 43 11.68 -10.70 -11.54
CA ILE A 43 11.27 -11.59 -12.62
C ILE A 43 10.67 -10.78 -13.77
N THR A 44 10.96 -11.18 -15.02
CA THR A 44 10.58 -10.47 -16.25
C THR A 44 9.13 -10.04 -16.29
N LYS A 45 8.20 -10.92 -15.87
CA LYS A 45 6.77 -10.63 -15.84
C LYS A 45 6.48 -9.41 -14.94
N PHE A 46 6.84 -9.49 -13.66
CA PHE A 46 6.59 -8.42 -12.69
C PHE A 46 7.27 -7.11 -13.07
N ALA A 47 8.49 -7.16 -13.61
CA ALA A 47 9.19 -5.96 -14.08
C ALA A 47 8.46 -5.27 -15.24
N THR A 48 7.90 -6.07 -16.16
CA THR A 48 7.18 -5.58 -17.33
C THR A 48 5.84 -5.01 -16.93
N ASP A 49 5.11 -5.68 -16.05
CA ASP A 49 3.83 -5.23 -15.52
C ASP A 49 4.00 -3.90 -14.76
N GLU A 50 4.95 -3.80 -13.84
CA GLU A 50 5.24 -2.56 -13.09
C GLU A 50 5.68 -1.42 -14.02
N TYR A 51 6.49 -1.70 -15.04
CA TYR A 51 6.90 -0.68 -16.01
C TYR A 51 5.73 -0.15 -16.85
N ASN A 52 4.83 -1.03 -17.28
CA ASN A 52 3.64 -0.65 -18.04
C ASN A 52 2.67 0.14 -17.18
N GLU A 53 2.49 -0.24 -15.91
CA GLU A 53 1.68 0.49 -14.95
C GLU A 53 2.21 1.91 -14.74
N ILE A 54 3.50 2.05 -14.45
CA ILE A 54 4.18 3.36 -14.31
C ILE A 54 3.96 4.23 -15.56
N LYS A 55 4.04 3.66 -16.76
CA LYS A 55 3.79 4.40 -18.01
C LYS A 55 2.35 4.89 -18.11
N THR A 56 1.38 4.05 -17.74
CA THR A 56 -0.04 4.38 -17.76
C THR A 56 -0.35 5.48 -16.77
N ILE A 57 0.06 5.33 -15.52
CA ILE A 57 -0.13 6.32 -14.46
C ILE A 57 0.56 7.64 -14.81
N LYS A 58 1.79 7.60 -15.32
CA LYS A 58 2.51 8.81 -15.76
C LYS A 58 1.70 9.63 -16.76
N LYS A 59 1.09 8.98 -17.76
CA LYS A 59 0.28 9.68 -18.77
C LYS A 59 -0.92 10.38 -18.14
N GLN A 60 -1.49 9.79 -17.10
CA GLN A 60 -2.66 10.30 -16.39
C GLN A 60 -2.33 11.40 -15.40
N LEU A 61 -1.12 11.43 -14.81
CA LEU A 61 -0.77 12.39 -13.75
C LEU A 61 0.13 13.55 -14.20
N LYS A 62 0.66 13.51 -15.43
CA LYS A 62 1.61 14.53 -15.93
C LYS A 62 1.05 15.96 -15.97
N HIS A 63 -0.27 16.13 -15.95
CA HIS A 63 -0.94 17.44 -15.92
C HIS A 63 -0.92 18.10 -14.54
N ILE A 64 -0.67 17.33 -13.47
CA ILE A 64 -0.57 17.88 -12.11
C ILE A 64 0.63 18.82 -12.04
N LYS A 65 0.40 20.04 -11.56
CA LYS A 65 1.46 21.06 -11.42
C LYS A 65 2.58 20.52 -10.55
N LYS A 66 3.81 20.56 -11.04
CA LYS A 66 4.99 19.98 -10.36
C LYS A 66 4.81 18.48 -10.01
N TYR A 67 4.11 17.68 -10.82
CA TYR A 67 3.94 16.23 -10.56
C TYR A 67 5.27 15.50 -10.27
N ASN A 68 6.35 15.99 -10.89
CA ASN A 68 7.72 15.52 -10.65
C ASN A 68 8.24 15.76 -9.25
N ASP A 69 7.62 16.58 -8.43
CA ASP A 69 8.01 16.78 -7.03
C ASP A 69 7.33 15.76 -6.11
N TYR A 70 6.25 15.12 -6.58
CA TYR A 70 5.38 14.24 -5.79
C TYR A 70 5.43 12.76 -6.21
N PHE A 71 5.81 12.44 -7.45
CA PHE A 71 5.72 11.08 -7.97
C PHE A 71 7.02 10.60 -8.62
N VAL A 72 7.47 9.38 -8.30
CA VAL A 72 8.63 8.75 -8.95
C VAL A 72 8.18 7.99 -10.20
N LEU A 73 7.78 8.74 -11.23
CA LEU A 73 7.26 8.19 -12.49
C LEU A 73 8.15 8.50 -13.70
N ASN A 74 9.18 9.34 -13.52
CA ASN A 74 10.01 9.84 -14.60
C ASN A 74 11.35 9.13 -14.73
N ASN A 75 11.85 9.12 -15.98
CA ASN A 75 13.12 8.49 -16.36
C ASN A 75 13.23 7.02 -15.91
N VAL A 76 12.09 6.33 -15.85
CA VAL A 76 12.01 4.90 -15.59
C VAL A 76 12.33 4.15 -16.87
N SER A 77 13.23 3.18 -16.79
CA SER A 77 13.65 2.36 -17.93
C SER A 77 13.64 0.89 -17.54
N LEU A 78 13.22 0.06 -18.48
CA LEU A 78 13.21 -1.39 -18.34
C LEU A 78 14.30 -1.96 -19.25
N CYS A 79 15.18 -2.79 -18.69
CA CYS A 79 16.33 -3.32 -19.43
C CYS A 79 16.70 -4.74 -18.99
N ARG A 80 17.46 -5.45 -19.84
CA ARG A 80 18.17 -6.66 -19.42
C ARG A 80 19.45 -6.29 -18.67
N PRO A 81 19.63 -6.74 -17.41
CA PRO A 81 20.84 -6.49 -16.67
C PRO A 81 22.03 -7.27 -17.26
N MET A 82 23.24 -6.73 -17.09
CA MET A 82 24.47 -7.51 -17.27
C MET A 82 24.62 -8.53 -16.13
N PRO A 83 25.48 -9.57 -16.28
CA PRO A 83 25.83 -10.44 -15.16
C PRO A 83 26.20 -9.62 -13.91
N ILE A 84 25.59 -9.98 -12.80
CA ILE A 84 25.66 -9.28 -11.53
C ILE A 84 26.92 -9.73 -10.81
N SER A 85 27.77 -8.79 -10.41
CA SER A 85 29.04 -9.11 -9.78
C SER A 85 28.84 -9.53 -8.32
N LYS A 86 29.79 -10.29 -7.76
CA LYS A 86 29.80 -10.61 -6.32
C LYS A 86 29.73 -9.37 -5.42
N LYS A 87 30.27 -8.23 -5.90
CA LYS A 87 30.23 -6.96 -5.19
C LYS A 87 28.82 -6.37 -5.13
N ASP A 88 28.05 -6.50 -6.21
CA ASP A 88 26.67 -6.01 -6.26
C ASP A 88 25.74 -6.82 -5.34
N LEU A 89 26.09 -8.09 -5.10
CA LEU A 89 25.32 -9.00 -4.24
C LEU A 89 25.57 -8.82 -2.74
N ILE A 90 26.38 -7.84 -2.33
CA ILE A 90 26.54 -7.48 -0.92
C ILE A 90 25.17 -7.10 -0.35
N GLY A 91 24.78 -7.76 0.74
CA GLY A 91 23.50 -7.55 1.41
C GLY A 91 22.34 -8.38 0.85
N PHE A 92 22.54 -9.17 -0.21
CA PHE A 92 21.46 -9.95 -0.84
C PHE A 92 20.78 -10.88 0.16
N LYS A 93 21.53 -11.74 0.85
CA LYS A 93 20.95 -12.71 1.81
C LYS A 93 20.18 -12.03 2.94
N GLN A 94 20.62 -10.86 3.39
CA GLN A 94 20.05 -10.15 4.54
C GLN A 94 18.85 -9.27 4.15
N LYS A 95 18.82 -8.75 2.92
CA LYS A 95 17.88 -7.68 2.52
C LYS A 95 16.94 -8.06 1.39
N CYS A 96 17.30 -9.02 0.54
CA CYS A 96 16.50 -9.45 -0.61
C CYS A 96 15.64 -10.65 -0.21
N THR A 97 14.35 -10.43 -0.03
CA THR A 97 13.40 -11.50 0.34
C THR A 97 12.51 -11.93 -0.82
N ALA A 98 12.35 -11.09 -1.85
CA ALA A 98 11.48 -11.38 -2.97
C ALA A 98 12.03 -12.44 -3.93
N LEU A 99 13.24 -12.24 -4.48
CA LEU A 99 13.81 -13.17 -5.47
C LEU A 99 14.02 -14.61 -4.94
N PRO A 100 14.37 -14.83 -3.66
CA PRO A 100 14.40 -16.17 -3.09
C PRO A 100 13.08 -16.93 -3.17
N LYS A 101 11.92 -16.24 -3.23
CA LYS A 101 10.60 -16.88 -3.41
C LYS A 101 10.43 -17.53 -4.79
N ASP A 102 11.26 -17.12 -5.76
CA ASP A 102 11.29 -17.65 -7.13
C ASP A 102 12.54 -18.55 -7.38
N ASP A 103 13.13 -19.07 -6.31
CA ASP A 103 14.36 -19.88 -6.29
C ASP A 103 15.61 -19.16 -6.83
N ILE A 104 15.63 -17.83 -6.76
CA ILE A 104 16.78 -17.02 -7.19
C ILE A 104 17.57 -16.53 -5.97
N ASN A 105 18.82 -16.95 -5.88
CA ASN A 105 19.73 -16.66 -4.77
C ASN A 105 21.10 -16.20 -5.28
N VAL A 106 21.98 -15.87 -4.33
CA VAL A 106 23.33 -15.33 -4.61
C VAL A 106 24.17 -16.22 -5.52
N ASN A 107 23.95 -17.53 -5.50
CA ASN A 107 24.76 -18.51 -6.22
C ASN A 107 24.28 -18.71 -7.66
N ASN A 108 22.97 -18.60 -7.91
CA ASN A 108 22.37 -18.94 -9.22
C ASN A 108 21.79 -17.74 -9.97
N ILE A 109 21.89 -16.52 -9.43
CA ILE A 109 21.28 -15.32 -10.05
C ILE A 109 21.78 -15.07 -11.48
N ASN A 110 23.06 -15.34 -11.75
CA ASN A 110 23.66 -15.18 -13.07
C ASN A 110 23.26 -16.29 -14.06
N ASP A 111 22.86 -17.46 -13.57
CA ASP A 111 22.33 -18.54 -14.40
C ASP A 111 20.86 -18.29 -14.78
N ASN A 112 20.18 -17.39 -14.03
CA ASN A 112 18.78 -17.05 -14.20
C ASN A 112 18.57 -15.68 -14.90
N MET A 113 19.58 -15.12 -15.55
CA MET A 113 19.52 -13.77 -16.14
C MET A 113 18.46 -13.62 -17.24
N ASN A 114 18.09 -14.71 -17.91
CA ASN A 114 17.01 -14.73 -18.91
C ASN A 114 15.60 -14.55 -18.28
N ARG A 115 15.45 -14.88 -17.00
CA ARG A 115 14.21 -14.72 -16.22
C ARG A 115 14.10 -13.36 -15.54
N LEU A 116 15.16 -12.54 -15.60
CA LEU A 116 15.28 -11.31 -14.84
C LEU A 116 15.29 -10.06 -15.72
N MET A 117 14.65 -9.01 -15.21
CA MET A 117 14.66 -7.68 -15.81
C MET A 117 14.95 -6.63 -14.74
N ALA A 118 15.65 -5.58 -15.16
CA ALA A 118 16.04 -4.46 -14.33
C ALA A 118 15.15 -3.25 -14.64
N LEU A 119 14.37 -2.82 -13.66
CA LEU A 119 13.64 -1.55 -13.69
C LEU A 119 14.50 -0.47 -13.04
N THR A 120 15.10 0.39 -13.85
CA THR A 120 16.01 1.45 -13.39
C THR A 120 15.27 2.77 -13.29
N MET A 121 15.39 3.44 -12.14
CA MET A 121 14.72 4.70 -11.83
C MET A 121 15.56 5.60 -10.93
N LYS A 122 15.14 6.86 -10.76
CA LYS A 122 15.79 7.81 -9.85
C LYS A 122 15.75 7.29 -8.42
N ASN A 123 16.86 7.39 -7.69
CA ASN A 123 16.86 7.24 -6.25
C ASN A 123 16.15 8.45 -5.62
N ALA A 124 15.01 8.21 -4.97
CA ALA A 124 14.18 9.24 -4.35
C ALA A 124 14.34 9.32 -2.82
N GLY A 125 15.45 8.79 -2.27
CA GLY A 125 15.80 8.96 -0.86
C GLY A 125 15.32 7.82 0.02
N LEU A 126 15.09 8.13 1.29
CA LEU A 126 14.70 7.16 2.31
C LEU A 126 13.20 7.17 2.55
N PRO A 127 12.57 6.02 2.85
CA PRO A 127 11.23 5.96 3.42
C PRO A 127 11.06 6.89 4.64
N VAL A 128 9.82 7.28 4.96
CA VAL A 128 9.54 8.21 6.07
C VAL A 128 10.06 7.68 7.40
N ASP A 129 9.82 6.40 7.70
CA ASP A 129 10.29 5.73 8.92
C ASP A 129 11.82 5.71 9.00
N ASP A 130 12.49 5.27 7.93
CA ASP A 130 13.95 5.26 7.82
C ASP A 130 14.56 6.68 7.94
N TYR A 131 13.90 7.70 7.40
CA TYR A 131 14.36 9.08 7.50
C TYR A 131 14.27 9.61 8.94
N ILE A 132 13.19 9.29 9.67
CA ILE A 132 13.06 9.62 11.10
C ILE A 132 14.15 8.91 11.90
N GLU A 133 14.34 7.61 11.66
CA GLU A 133 15.37 6.82 12.34
C GLU A 133 16.79 7.30 12.03
N GLN A 134 17.05 7.76 10.82
CA GLN A 134 18.36 8.29 10.45
C GLN A 134 18.64 9.65 11.11
N LYS A 135 17.67 10.57 11.10
CA LYS A 135 17.88 11.95 11.56
C LYS A 135 17.80 12.11 13.07
N LYS A 136 16.95 11.32 13.74
CA LYS A 136 16.78 11.29 15.21
C LYS A 136 16.63 12.66 15.87
N ASN A 137 15.90 13.58 15.25
CA ASN A 137 15.64 14.91 15.81
C ASN A 137 14.27 15.45 15.40
N PHE A 138 13.75 16.37 16.20
CA PHE A 138 12.43 16.97 16.03
C PHE A 138 12.32 17.89 14.82
N HIS A 139 13.39 18.62 14.50
CA HIS A 139 13.46 19.45 13.30
C HIS A 139 13.24 18.63 12.01
N ALA A 140 13.68 17.37 11.98
CA ALA A 140 13.39 16.44 10.90
C ALA A 140 11.90 16.06 10.84
N ILE A 141 11.25 15.83 11.98
CA ILE A 141 9.80 15.56 12.06
C ILE A 141 9.01 16.77 11.56
N TYR A 142 9.40 17.99 11.93
CA TYR A 142 8.83 19.22 11.38
C TYR A 142 8.93 19.28 9.85
N LYS A 143 10.14 19.05 9.32
CA LYS A 143 10.40 19.03 7.87
C LYS A 143 9.59 17.95 7.16
N ILE A 144 9.45 16.76 7.75
CA ILE A 144 8.59 15.69 7.23
C ILE A 144 7.15 16.18 7.17
N ASN A 145 6.60 16.71 8.27
CA ASN A 145 5.21 17.16 8.33
C ASN A 145 4.91 18.21 7.24
N VAL A 146 5.80 19.21 7.08
CA VAL A 146 5.67 20.23 6.03
C VAL A 146 5.63 19.60 4.63
N LYS A 147 6.46 18.60 4.36
CA LYS A 147 6.52 17.94 3.05
C LYS A 147 5.40 16.94 2.81
N LEU A 148 4.90 16.29 3.86
CA LEU A 148 3.70 15.45 3.78
C LEU A 148 2.45 16.29 3.52
N ILE A 149 2.30 17.47 4.16
CA ILE A 149 1.21 18.41 3.86
C ILE A 149 1.26 18.85 2.39
N ASP A 150 2.45 19.20 1.88
CA ASP A 150 2.65 19.58 0.48
C ASP A 150 2.30 18.44 -0.49
N LEU A 151 2.78 17.22 -0.22
CA LEU A 151 2.44 16.02 -0.99
C LEU A 151 0.93 15.73 -0.97
N PHE A 152 0.29 15.85 0.19
CA PHE A 152 -1.16 15.60 0.31
C PHE A 152 -1.96 16.62 -0.49
N LYS A 153 -1.66 17.91 -0.31
CA LYS A 153 -2.37 19.02 -0.95
C LYS A 153 -2.18 19.04 -2.46
N ASN A 154 -0.93 18.90 -2.92
CA ASN A 154 -0.56 19.17 -4.30
C ASN A 154 -0.27 17.91 -5.12
N GLY A 155 -0.17 16.74 -4.49
CA GLY A 155 0.00 15.44 -5.14
C GLY A 155 -1.24 14.55 -4.99
N ILE A 156 -1.53 14.08 -3.77
CA ILE A 156 -2.54 13.04 -3.51
C ILE A 156 -3.97 13.54 -3.83
N ILE A 157 -4.35 14.73 -3.39
CA ILE A 157 -5.68 15.27 -3.69
C ILE A 157 -5.90 15.43 -5.21
N PRO A 158 -5.00 16.09 -5.97
CA PRO A 158 -5.12 16.17 -7.44
C PRO A 158 -5.09 14.82 -8.16
N MET A 159 -4.33 13.84 -7.64
CA MET A 159 -4.31 12.47 -8.15
C MET A 159 -5.68 11.81 -8.03
N ASN A 160 -6.29 11.85 -6.84
CA ASN A 160 -7.63 11.32 -6.60
C ASN A 160 -8.70 12.04 -7.42
N GLN A 161 -8.59 13.36 -7.58
CA GLN A 161 -9.46 14.16 -8.47
C GLN A 161 -9.33 13.77 -9.95
N SER A 162 -8.20 13.18 -10.33
CA SER A 162 -7.97 12.62 -11.66
C SER A 162 -8.45 11.18 -11.79
N ASN A 163 -9.23 10.67 -10.81
CA ASN A 163 -9.74 9.30 -10.75
C ASN A 163 -8.63 8.23 -10.73
N VAL A 164 -7.44 8.59 -10.24
CA VAL A 164 -6.31 7.70 -10.02
C VAL A 164 -6.13 7.52 -8.53
N TYR A 165 -6.08 6.27 -8.08
CA TYR A 165 -5.94 5.91 -6.69
C TYR A 165 -4.72 5.02 -6.53
N HIS A 166 -3.87 5.30 -5.55
CA HIS A 166 -2.63 4.58 -5.31
C HIS A 166 -2.85 3.28 -4.54
N ASN A 167 -3.79 3.26 -3.59
CA ASN A 167 -4.24 2.09 -2.81
C ASN A 167 -3.18 1.43 -1.92
N ASP A 168 -2.01 2.04 -1.79
CA ASP A 168 -0.93 1.55 -0.93
C ASP A 168 -0.08 2.71 -0.41
N ILE A 169 -0.71 3.86 -0.14
CA ILE A 169 -0.02 4.98 0.52
C ILE A 169 0.26 4.58 1.96
N LYS A 170 1.52 4.66 2.35
CA LYS A 170 2.04 4.39 3.71
C LYS A 170 3.43 4.99 3.84
N ASP A 171 3.95 5.00 5.05
CA ASP A 171 5.28 5.53 5.39
C ASP A 171 6.42 4.91 4.57
N SER A 172 6.33 3.60 4.30
CA SER A 172 7.31 2.86 3.46
C SER A 172 7.24 3.19 1.96
N ASN A 173 6.12 3.74 1.49
CA ASN A 173 5.89 4.11 0.09
C ASN A 173 5.95 5.63 -0.16
N ILE A 174 6.34 6.42 0.85
CA ILE A 174 6.66 7.83 0.71
C ILE A 174 8.15 8.01 0.97
N LEU A 175 8.89 8.47 -0.03
CA LEU A 175 10.33 8.70 0.08
C LEU A 175 10.65 10.19 0.31
N MET A 176 11.53 10.43 1.27
CA MET A 176 12.13 11.70 1.63
C MET A 176 13.42 11.92 0.82
N ASP A 177 13.30 12.67 -0.28
CA ASP A 177 14.41 13.00 -1.20
C ASP A 177 15.07 14.31 -0.75
N GLU A 178 16.14 14.19 0.04
CA GLU A 178 16.97 15.33 0.44
C GLU A 178 18.12 15.53 -0.55
N ASN A 179 18.09 16.63 -1.29
CA ASN A 179 19.14 16.98 -2.24
C ASN A 179 19.57 18.44 -2.05
N LYS A 180 20.81 18.63 -1.57
CA LYS A 180 21.37 19.93 -1.18
C LYS A 180 20.47 20.58 -0.11
N ASN A 181 19.72 21.62 -0.48
CA ASN A 181 18.86 22.42 0.40
C ASN A 181 17.37 22.21 0.12
N LYS A 182 17.00 21.18 -0.66
CA LYS A 182 15.60 20.87 -0.97
C LYS A 182 15.26 19.48 -0.46
N LEU A 183 14.14 19.40 0.23
CA LEU A 183 13.51 18.15 0.66
C LEU A 183 12.18 17.99 -0.08
N PHE A 184 11.91 16.78 -0.56
CA PHE A 184 10.66 16.41 -1.20
C PHE A 184 10.12 15.13 -0.56
N ALA A 185 8.80 15.01 -0.46
CA ALA A 185 8.12 13.76 -0.16
C ALA A 185 7.49 13.21 -1.44
N ARG A 186 7.82 11.97 -1.82
CA ARG A 186 7.48 11.40 -3.14
C ARG A 186 6.89 10.01 -3.02
N LEU A 187 5.79 9.74 -3.73
CA LEU A 187 5.19 8.40 -3.81
C LEU A 187 5.95 7.47 -4.76
N ILE A 188 6.06 6.22 -4.34
CA ILE A 188 6.59 5.07 -5.06
C ILE A 188 5.63 3.89 -4.97
N ASP A 189 5.97 2.80 -5.66
CA ASP A 189 5.24 1.53 -5.62
C ASP A 189 3.80 1.60 -6.14
N TRP A 190 3.69 1.76 -7.46
CA TRP A 190 2.42 1.90 -8.17
C TRP A 190 1.75 0.56 -8.52
N GLY A 191 2.25 -0.57 -7.98
CA GLY A 191 1.77 -1.91 -8.35
C GLY A 191 0.32 -2.21 -7.96
N LEU A 192 -0.27 -1.39 -7.10
CA LEU A 192 -1.67 -1.46 -6.68
C LEU A 192 -2.50 -0.25 -7.14
N ALA A 193 -1.91 0.62 -7.95
CA ALA A 193 -2.63 1.78 -8.45
C ALA A 193 -3.78 1.34 -9.36
N THR A 194 -4.85 2.12 -9.39
CA THR A 194 -5.95 1.89 -10.32
C THR A 194 -6.57 3.21 -10.78
N LYS A 195 -7.14 3.16 -11.98
CA LYS A 195 -8.07 4.18 -12.45
C LYS A 195 -9.49 3.73 -12.18
N TYR A 196 -10.31 4.60 -11.62
CA TYR A 196 -11.72 4.30 -11.38
C TYR A 196 -12.59 5.55 -11.47
N VAL A 197 -13.57 5.53 -12.38
CA VAL A 197 -14.55 6.62 -12.56
C VAL A 197 -15.87 6.28 -11.85
N PRO A 198 -16.27 6.97 -10.77
CA PRO A 198 -17.49 6.64 -10.04
C PRO A 198 -18.76 6.83 -10.88
N PHE A 199 -19.86 6.21 -10.45
CA PHE A 199 -21.18 6.29 -11.09
C PHE A 199 -21.20 5.78 -12.54
N THR A 200 -20.32 4.82 -12.83
CA THR A 200 -20.28 4.11 -14.11
C THR A 200 -20.42 2.62 -13.87
N ASN A 201 -21.03 1.90 -14.81
CA ASN A 201 -21.21 0.46 -14.71
C ASN A 201 -19.93 -0.29 -15.12
N GLN A 202 -18.83 -0.03 -14.40
CA GLN A 202 -17.54 -0.70 -14.62
C GLN A 202 -17.27 -1.75 -13.53
N PRO A 203 -16.55 -2.83 -13.85
CA PRO A 203 -16.16 -3.83 -12.87
C PRO A 203 -15.37 -3.22 -11.70
N PHE A 204 -15.46 -3.88 -10.54
CA PHE A 204 -14.69 -3.47 -9.37
C PHE A 204 -13.20 -3.69 -9.68
N PRO A 205 -12.34 -2.68 -9.53
CA PRO A 205 -10.90 -2.84 -9.72
C PRO A 205 -10.37 -4.07 -9.00
N SER A 206 -9.62 -4.91 -9.71
CA SER A 206 -9.07 -6.15 -9.15
C SER A 206 -8.19 -5.90 -7.92
N CYS A 207 -7.50 -4.77 -7.86
CA CYS A 207 -6.67 -4.36 -6.72
C CYS A 207 -7.47 -4.12 -5.42
N TRP A 208 -8.79 -3.91 -5.50
CA TRP A 208 -9.66 -3.75 -4.33
C TRP A 208 -10.36 -5.04 -3.94
N ARG A 209 -10.39 -6.04 -4.82
CA ARG A 209 -11.07 -7.31 -4.57
C ARG A 209 -10.20 -8.25 -3.76
N ASN A 210 -10.83 -9.07 -2.93
CA ASN A 210 -10.22 -10.20 -2.23
C ASN A 210 -8.94 -9.86 -1.43
N ARG A 211 -8.89 -8.65 -0.86
CA ARG A 211 -7.75 -8.15 -0.08
C ARG A 211 -7.77 -8.73 1.33
N SER A 212 -6.61 -9.14 1.83
CA SER A 212 -6.42 -9.37 3.26
C SER A 212 -6.51 -8.04 4.03
N LEU A 213 -6.60 -8.12 5.36
CA LEU A 213 -6.66 -6.94 6.21
C LEU A 213 -5.38 -6.12 6.11
N GLN A 214 -5.51 -4.80 5.90
CA GLN A 214 -4.37 -3.90 5.73
C GLN A 214 -4.52 -2.65 6.59
N TYR A 215 -3.46 -2.29 7.31
CA TYR A 215 -3.48 -1.12 8.18
C TYR A 215 -3.66 0.20 7.42
N ASN A 216 -3.11 0.28 6.21
CA ASN A 216 -3.05 1.48 5.39
C ASN A 216 -4.23 1.63 4.40
N SER A 217 -5.30 0.86 4.59
CA SER A 217 -6.52 0.94 3.80
C SER A 217 -7.75 0.81 4.71
N PRO A 218 -8.92 1.34 4.33
CA PRO A 218 -10.16 1.12 5.08
C PRO A 218 -10.45 -0.37 5.33
N TYR A 219 -10.93 -0.69 6.53
CA TYR A 219 -11.26 -2.08 6.92
C TYR A 219 -12.37 -2.70 6.07
N SER A 220 -13.15 -1.86 5.39
CA SER A 220 -14.19 -2.26 4.45
C SER A 220 -13.67 -2.88 3.15
N THR A 221 -12.35 -2.93 2.93
CA THR A 221 -11.77 -3.68 1.81
C THR A 221 -12.21 -5.14 1.76
N ILE A 222 -12.51 -5.75 2.92
CA ILE A 222 -12.96 -7.14 3.01
C ILE A 222 -14.39 -7.37 2.46
N LEU A 223 -15.13 -6.29 2.17
CA LEU A 223 -16.48 -6.35 1.61
C LEU A 223 -16.49 -6.56 0.09
N PHE A 224 -15.37 -6.30 -0.58
CA PHE A 224 -15.27 -6.40 -2.04
C PHE A 224 -14.87 -7.81 -2.48
N SER A 225 -15.70 -8.80 -2.16
CA SER A 225 -15.50 -10.20 -2.54
C SER A 225 -16.83 -10.87 -2.88
N GLN A 226 -16.79 -11.89 -3.74
CA GLN A 226 -17.98 -12.73 -3.97
C GLN A 226 -18.37 -13.47 -2.69
N THR A 227 -17.39 -13.85 -1.86
CA THR A 227 -17.64 -14.52 -0.59
C THR A 227 -18.47 -13.66 0.35
N PHE A 228 -18.13 -12.37 0.50
CA PHE A 228 -18.96 -11.45 1.27
C PHE A 228 -20.38 -11.39 0.72
N VAL A 229 -20.54 -11.27 -0.60
CA VAL A 229 -21.84 -11.16 -1.25
C VAL A 229 -22.71 -12.39 -0.95
N ASN A 230 -22.13 -13.59 -1.04
CA ASN A 230 -22.83 -14.83 -0.75
C ASN A 230 -23.19 -14.95 0.74
N ASP A 231 -22.21 -14.74 1.62
CA ASP A 231 -22.42 -14.88 3.07
C ASP A 231 -23.42 -13.84 3.60
N PHE A 232 -23.38 -12.61 3.08
CA PHE A 232 -24.30 -11.55 3.47
C PHE A 232 -25.73 -11.79 2.97
N LYS A 233 -25.87 -12.39 1.78
CA LYS A 233 -27.17 -12.84 1.26
C LYS A 233 -27.75 -13.92 2.19
N ASP A 234 -26.95 -14.90 2.58
CA ASP A 234 -27.39 -15.98 3.47
C ASP A 234 -27.75 -15.46 4.87
N PHE A 235 -26.99 -14.49 5.39
CA PHE A 235 -27.32 -13.79 6.64
C PHE A 235 -28.69 -13.12 6.56
N TRP A 236 -28.98 -12.40 5.48
CA TRP A 236 -30.26 -11.72 5.30
C TRP A 236 -31.46 -12.67 5.25
N VAL A 237 -31.29 -13.86 4.66
CA VAL A 237 -32.36 -14.86 4.56
C VAL A 237 -32.63 -15.53 5.91
N ASN A 238 -31.60 -15.75 6.73
CA ASN A 238 -31.70 -16.64 7.89
C ASN A 238 -31.73 -15.92 9.25
N ASP A 239 -31.01 -14.80 9.42
CA ASP A 239 -30.84 -14.14 10.72
C ASP A 239 -30.57 -12.63 10.57
N SER A 240 -31.48 -11.88 9.93
CA SER A 240 -31.29 -10.45 9.62
C SER A 240 -31.21 -9.52 10.84
N ASN A 241 -31.30 -10.04 12.07
CA ASN A 241 -31.38 -9.23 13.28
C ASN A 241 -30.04 -9.05 14.00
N ASN A 242 -29.03 -9.89 13.72
CA ASN A 242 -27.73 -9.85 14.40
C ASN A 242 -26.55 -9.47 13.49
N LEU A 243 -26.61 -8.26 12.92
CA LEU A 243 -25.59 -7.77 11.99
C LEU A 243 -24.18 -7.76 12.60
N THR A 244 -24.05 -7.41 13.88
CA THR A 244 -22.77 -7.44 14.59
C THR A 244 -22.20 -8.84 14.71
N GLY A 245 -23.03 -9.83 15.03
CA GLY A 245 -22.63 -11.25 15.09
C GLY A 245 -22.19 -11.78 13.72
N PHE A 246 -22.91 -11.42 12.67
CA PHE A 246 -22.52 -11.75 11.29
C PHE A 246 -21.15 -11.15 10.94
N VAL A 247 -20.97 -9.84 11.09
CA VAL A 247 -19.71 -9.18 10.74
C VAL A 247 -18.54 -9.74 11.54
N ASN A 248 -18.74 -10.03 12.83
CA ASN A 248 -17.71 -10.63 13.67
C ASN A 248 -17.28 -12.02 13.15
N THR A 249 -18.25 -12.85 12.73
CA THR A 249 -18.01 -14.18 12.17
C THR A 249 -17.33 -14.10 10.81
N TYR A 250 -17.83 -13.24 9.92
CA TYR A 250 -17.25 -13.01 8.61
C TYR A 250 -15.81 -12.48 8.70
N PHE A 251 -15.53 -11.59 9.65
CA PHE A 251 -14.19 -11.05 9.87
C PHE A 251 -13.17 -12.16 10.24
N ASP A 252 -13.54 -13.07 11.15
CA ASP A 252 -12.69 -14.21 11.53
C ASP A 252 -12.49 -15.18 10.37
N TYR A 253 -13.57 -15.51 9.67
CA TYR A 253 -13.52 -16.34 8.47
C TYR A 253 -12.58 -15.73 7.43
N TRP A 254 -12.71 -14.44 7.13
CA TRP A 254 -11.92 -13.77 6.12
C TRP A 254 -10.44 -13.70 6.48
N ALA A 255 -10.12 -13.42 7.76
CA ALA A 255 -8.74 -13.44 8.25
C ALA A 255 -8.12 -14.85 8.18
N LYS A 256 -8.93 -15.91 8.32
CA LYS A 256 -8.46 -17.29 8.12
C LYS A 256 -8.27 -17.63 6.65
N GLU A 257 -9.20 -17.23 5.79
CA GLU A 257 -9.21 -17.56 4.36
C GLU A 257 -8.12 -16.80 3.57
N ARG A 258 -7.89 -15.53 3.90
CA ARG A 258 -6.94 -14.66 3.16
C ARG A 258 -5.63 -14.43 3.89
N GLY A 259 -5.46 -15.05 5.06
CA GLY A 259 -4.38 -14.78 5.99
C GLY A 259 -4.63 -13.53 6.86
N GLU A 260 -3.94 -13.47 8.01
CA GLU A 260 -4.14 -12.40 9.00
C GLU A 260 -3.73 -11.01 8.49
N GLY A 261 -2.97 -10.95 7.38
CA GLY A 261 -2.48 -9.70 6.78
C GLY A 261 -1.78 -8.83 7.83
N HIS A 262 -2.25 -7.59 7.97
CA HIS A 262 -1.74 -6.62 8.93
C HIS A 262 -2.55 -6.54 10.24
N TYR A 263 -3.34 -7.57 10.59
CA TYR A 263 -4.22 -7.56 11.77
C TYR A 263 -3.48 -7.21 13.07
N LYS A 264 -2.31 -7.81 13.32
CA LYS A 264 -1.50 -7.52 14.53
C LYS A 264 -1.09 -6.05 14.62
N LEU A 265 -0.73 -5.44 13.49
CA LEU A 265 -0.36 -4.04 13.42
C LEU A 265 -1.59 -3.13 13.61
N MET A 266 -2.73 -3.48 13.02
CA MET A 266 -3.99 -2.78 13.23
C MET A 266 -4.38 -2.79 14.71
N CYS A 267 -4.29 -3.94 15.39
CA CYS A 267 -4.49 -4.05 16.83
C CYS A 267 -3.56 -3.14 17.62
N LYS A 268 -2.28 -3.10 17.26
CA LYS A 268 -1.31 -2.21 17.90
C LYS A 268 -1.66 -0.73 17.71
N ILE A 269 -2.06 -0.33 16.51
CA ILE A 269 -2.49 1.05 16.24
C ILE A 269 -3.72 1.38 17.09
N ILE A 270 -4.75 0.53 17.09
CA ILE A 270 -5.98 0.78 17.85
C ILE A 270 -5.70 0.90 19.36
N ASN A 271 -4.83 0.05 19.92
CA ASN A 271 -4.42 0.13 21.33
C ASN A 271 -3.65 1.42 21.70
N ILE A 272 -3.07 2.12 20.71
CA ILE A 272 -2.48 3.45 20.94
C ILE A 272 -3.59 4.53 20.98
N LEU A 273 -4.70 4.28 20.32
CA LEU A 273 -5.76 5.27 20.05
C LEU A 273 -6.88 5.21 21.08
N THR A 274 -7.26 4.03 21.56
CA THR A 274 -8.37 3.79 22.50
C THR A 274 -8.07 2.60 23.41
N ASP A 275 -8.81 2.50 24.52
CA ASP A 275 -8.83 1.35 25.42
C ASP A 275 -9.84 0.27 24.98
N ASP A 276 -10.58 0.51 23.89
CA ASP A 276 -11.50 -0.47 23.30
C ASP A 276 -10.77 -1.69 22.73
N GLN A 277 -11.44 -2.84 22.78
CA GLN A 277 -10.99 -4.06 22.12
C GLN A 277 -10.80 -3.82 20.60
N PRO A 278 -9.61 -4.03 20.01
CA PRO A 278 -9.35 -3.67 18.62
C PRO A 278 -10.30 -4.31 17.61
N LYS A 279 -10.61 -5.59 17.79
CA LYS A 279 -11.57 -6.30 16.93
C LYS A 279 -12.95 -5.65 16.97
N LYS A 280 -13.41 -5.20 18.14
CA LYS A 280 -14.68 -4.50 18.29
C LYS A 280 -14.70 -3.19 17.49
N VAL A 281 -13.61 -2.43 17.49
CA VAL A 281 -13.49 -1.20 16.69
C VAL A 281 -13.59 -1.51 15.19
N MET A 282 -12.88 -2.54 14.72
CA MET A 282 -12.90 -2.96 13.30
C MET A 282 -14.28 -3.51 12.87
N VAL A 283 -14.92 -4.32 13.71
CA VAL A 283 -16.27 -4.83 13.46
C VAL A 283 -17.28 -3.69 13.42
N ASN A 284 -17.25 -2.77 14.40
CA ASN A 284 -18.15 -1.62 14.44
C ASN A 284 -17.99 -0.71 13.21
N TYR A 285 -16.76 -0.55 12.71
CA TYR A 285 -16.49 0.17 11.47
C TYR A 285 -17.28 -0.43 10.29
N ILE A 286 -17.23 -1.75 10.13
CA ILE A 286 -17.93 -2.45 9.04
C ILE A 286 -19.45 -2.44 9.27
N VAL A 287 -19.92 -2.71 10.49
CA VAL A 287 -21.34 -2.68 10.86
C VAL A 287 -21.96 -1.31 10.54
N ASN A 288 -21.25 -0.21 10.80
CA ASN A 288 -21.72 1.13 10.46
C ASN A 288 -21.95 1.29 8.95
N ILE A 289 -21.04 0.80 8.11
CA ILE A 289 -21.19 0.83 6.65
C ILE A 289 -22.41 0.01 6.21
N LEU A 290 -22.52 -1.22 6.70
CA LEU A 290 -23.64 -2.09 6.35
C LEU A 290 -24.98 -1.49 6.78
N THR A 291 -25.01 -0.87 7.97
CA THR A 291 -26.20 -0.16 8.48
C THR A 291 -26.57 1.03 7.61
N VAL A 292 -25.63 1.77 7.02
CA VAL A 292 -25.96 2.95 6.19
C VAL A 292 -26.35 2.56 4.77
N PHE A 293 -25.66 1.59 4.18
CA PHE A 293 -25.78 1.29 2.75
C PHE A 293 -26.68 0.09 2.42
N PHE A 294 -27.05 -0.73 3.41
CA PHE A 294 -27.79 -1.99 3.20
C PHE A 294 -29.06 -2.07 4.08
N LYS A 295 -29.64 -0.91 4.41
CA LYS A 295 -30.85 -0.77 5.25
C LYS A 295 -32.14 -1.28 4.60
N GLU A 296 -32.22 -1.17 3.27
CA GLU A 296 -33.39 -1.52 2.47
C GLU A 296 -32.89 -2.28 1.23
N GLY A 297 -33.26 -3.56 1.10
CA GLY A 297 -32.75 -4.43 0.04
C GLY A 297 -31.39 -5.05 0.36
N GLY A 298 -31.19 -6.29 -0.11
CA GLY A 298 -30.07 -7.15 0.31
C GLY A 298 -30.39 -8.65 0.30
N TYR A 299 -31.63 -9.01 -0.05
CA TYR A 299 -32.07 -10.41 -0.20
C TYR A 299 -31.57 -11.04 -1.52
N LYS A 300 -31.25 -10.19 -2.51
CA LYS A 300 -30.73 -10.58 -3.81
C LYS A 300 -29.28 -10.14 -3.97
N GLU A 301 -28.53 -10.94 -4.71
CA GLU A 301 -27.12 -10.67 -5.01
C GLU A 301 -26.95 -9.33 -5.76
N GLU A 302 -27.87 -9.02 -6.67
CA GLU A 302 -27.84 -7.78 -7.44
C GLU A 302 -27.96 -6.54 -6.54
N ASP A 303 -28.83 -6.59 -5.53
CA ASP A 303 -29.03 -5.50 -4.57
C ASP A 303 -27.77 -5.26 -3.74
N ILE A 304 -27.11 -6.34 -3.28
CA ILE A 304 -25.86 -6.26 -2.52
C ILE A 304 -24.76 -5.61 -3.36
N ILE A 305 -24.63 -6.01 -4.63
CA ILE A 305 -23.64 -5.45 -5.55
C ILE A 305 -23.91 -3.96 -5.81
N VAL A 306 -25.17 -3.57 -6.01
CA VAL A 306 -25.57 -2.16 -6.17
C VAL A 306 -25.24 -1.34 -4.91
N ASN A 307 -25.50 -1.88 -3.73
CA ASN A 307 -25.19 -1.21 -2.46
C ASN A 307 -23.67 -1.09 -2.22
N LEU A 308 -22.89 -2.13 -2.54
CA LEU A 308 -21.42 -2.07 -2.56
C LEU A 308 -20.92 -1.01 -3.55
N ARG A 309 -21.56 -0.88 -4.73
CA ARG A 309 -21.22 0.17 -5.70
C ARG A 309 -21.49 1.55 -5.17
N LYS A 310 -22.66 1.76 -4.56
CA LYS A 310 -23.03 3.02 -3.93
C LYS A 310 -22.02 3.40 -2.84
N TYR A 311 -21.66 2.48 -1.95
CA TYR A 311 -20.62 2.71 -0.95
C TYR A 311 -19.27 3.05 -1.58
N LEU A 312 -18.87 2.28 -2.59
CA LEU A 312 -17.60 2.51 -3.27
C LEU A 312 -17.51 3.92 -3.86
N ASP A 313 -18.52 4.29 -4.66
CA ASP A 313 -18.57 5.54 -5.42
C ASP A 313 -18.73 6.78 -4.54
N THR A 314 -19.42 6.64 -3.41
CA THR A 314 -19.75 7.77 -2.54
C THR A 314 -18.84 7.90 -1.32
N VAL A 315 -18.10 6.86 -0.94
CA VAL A 315 -17.30 6.86 0.28
C VAL A 315 -15.92 6.27 0.06
N PHE A 316 -15.80 5.00 -0.35
CA PHE A 316 -14.52 4.28 -0.34
C PHE A 316 -13.41 5.01 -1.11
N ILE A 317 -13.69 5.43 -2.35
CA ILE A 317 -12.71 6.11 -3.21
C ILE A 317 -12.28 7.48 -2.64
N HIS A 318 -13.11 8.09 -1.80
CA HIS A 318 -12.78 9.34 -1.13
C HIS A 318 -11.94 9.12 0.14
N ASN A 319 -11.85 7.88 0.61
CA ASN A 319 -11.21 7.51 1.87
C ASN A 319 -9.89 6.75 1.66
N VAL A 320 -9.80 5.85 0.68
CA VAL A 320 -8.68 4.88 0.54
C VAL A 320 -7.28 5.50 0.64
N ASP A 321 -6.99 6.51 -0.17
CA ASP A 321 -5.66 7.15 -0.17
C ASP A 321 -5.48 8.18 0.95
N LYS A 322 -6.57 8.75 1.47
CA LYS A 322 -6.50 9.65 2.64
C LYS A 322 -6.21 8.86 3.91
N TRP A 323 -6.81 7.68 4.04
CA TRP A 323 -6.51 6.73 5.08
C TRP A 323 -5.05 6.33 5.02
N GLY A 324 -4.58 5.86 3.87
CA GLY A 324 -3.16 5.53 3.66
C GLY A 324 -2.22 6.69 4.00
N PHE A 325 -2.58 7.91 3.58
CA PHE A 325 -1.83 9.11 3.94
C PHE A 325 -1.78 9.36 5.46
N VAL A 326 -2.91 9.29 6.17
CA VAL A 326 -2.90 9.42 7.65
C VAL A 326 -2.04 8.33 8.28
N THR A 327 -2.11 7.09 7.80
CA THR A 327 -1.26 6.01 8.33
C THR A 327 0.23 6.21 8.09
N SER A 328 0.64 7.04 7.13
CA SER A 328 2.06 7.39 6.97
C SER A 328 2.66 8.17 8.15
N TYR A 329 1.82 8.70 9.05
CA TYR A 329 2.25 9.32 10.31
C TYR A 329 2.45 8.29 11.45
N PHE A 330 2.20 7.00 11.22
CA PHE A 330 2.32 5.96 12.24
C PHE A 330 3.72 5.92 12.91
N PRO A 331 4.86 6.08 12.20
CA PRO A 331 6.17 6.13 12.84
C PRO A 331 6.28 7.25 13.89
N ILE A 332 5.67 8.42 13.64
CA ILE A 332 5.67 9.56 14.57
C ILE A 332 4.74 9.27 15.76
N LEU A 333 3.53 8.76 15.48
CA LEU A 333 2.57 8.35 16.52
C LEU A 333 3.20 7.31 17.47
N TYR A 334 3.89 6.32 16.91
CA TYR A 334 4.54 5.26 17.65
C TYR A 334 5.74 5.76 18.47
N LEU A 335 6.56 6.64 17.89
CA LEU A 335 7.67 7.30 18.60
C LEU A 335 7.17 8.02 19.85
N TYR A 336 6.09 8.79 19.74
CA TYR A 336 5.50 9.50 20.88
C TYR A 336 4.87 8.56 21.90
N HIS A 337 4.12 7.55 21.46
CA HIS A 337 3.52 6.58 22.37
C HIS A 337 4.57 5.88 23.25
N ASN A 338 5.67 5.42 22.65
CA ASN A 338 6.75 4.74 23.36
C ASN A 338 7.51 5.65 24.33
N ASN A 339 7.46 6.97 24.11
CA ASN A 339 8.14 7.96 24.92
C ASN A 339 7.17 8.83 25.74
N LYS A 340 5.92 8.39 25.93
CA LYS A 340 4.83 9.20 26.53
C LYS A 340 5.17 9.89 27.85
N ARG A 341 6.02 9.28 28.69
CA ARG A 341 6.45 9.81 29.99
C ARG A 341 7.52 10.90 29.89
N SER A 342 8.17 11.01 28.74
CA SER A 342 9.31 11.90 28.49
C SER A 342 8.99 13.00 27.47
N LEU A 343 7.73 13.09 27.01
CA LEU A 343 7.30 14.11 26.07
C LEU A 343 7.16 15.46 26.78
N SER A 344 7.65 16.53 26.13
CA SER A 344 7.32 17.91 26.51
C SER A 344 5.81 18.17 26.39
N GLU A 345 5.31 19.25 26.99
CA GLU A 345 3.89 19.61 26.88
C GLU A 345 3.45 19.80 25.40
N LYS A 346 4.29 20.43 24.57
CA LYS A 346 4.03 20.60 23.13
C LYS A 346 4.02 19.26 22.39
N GLN A 347 4.90 18.34 22.75
CA GLN A 347 4.95 17.00 22.18
C GLN A 347 3.74 16.16 22.60
N GLN A 348 3.29 16.28 23.86
CA GLN A 348 2.05 15.64 24.33
C GLN A 348 0.83 16.16 23.56
N LYS A 349 0.72 17.48 23.35
CA LYS A 349 -0.33 18.07 22.51
C LYS A 349 -0.28 17.53 21.07
N THR A 350 0.93 17.42 20.50
CA THR A 350 1.13 16.85 19.16
C THR A 350 0.70 15.38 19.10
N PHE A 351 1.06 14.58 20.11
CA PHE A 351 0.65 13.18 20.23
C PHE A 351 -0.87 13.02 20.31
N LEU A 352 -1.55 13.83 21.13
CA LEU A 352 -3.01 13.82 21.23
C LEU A 352 -3.67 14.19 19.89
N LYS A 353 -3.17 15.22 19.20
CA LYS A 353 -3.68 15.60 17.87
C LYS A 353 -3.48 14.51 16.81
N LEU A 354 -2.35 13.79 16.86
CA LEU A 354 -2.14 12.62 16.02
C LEU A 354 -3.12 11.48 16.34
N ARG A 355 -3.37 11.20 17.63
CA ARG A 355 -4.38 10.20 18.02
C ARG A 355 -5.77 10.57 17.51
N GLU A 356 -6.18 11.83 17.68
CA GLU A 356 -7.45 12.35 17.17
C GLU A 356 -7.56 12.21 15.65
N LEU A 357 -6.51 12.55 14.90
CA LEU A 357 -6.46 12.41 13.44
C LEU A 357 -6.61 10.95 12.99
N PHE A 358 -5.93 10.01 13.64
CA PHE A 358 -6.09 8.59 13.34
C PHE A 358 -7.51 8.11 13.69
N TYR A 359 -8.02 8.47 14.87
CA TYR A 359 -9.37 8.09 15.30
C TYR A 359 -10.46 8.63 14.35
N TYR A 360 -10.27 9.84 13.81
CA TYR A 360 -11.15 10.42 12.80
C TYR A 360 -11.31 9.54 11.55
N THR A 361 -10.27 8.81 11.13
CA THR A 361 -10.39 7.86 10.00
C THR A 361 -11.33 6.70 10.33
N TYR A 362 -11.41 6.28 11.60
CA TYR A 362 -12.25 5.17 12.04
C TYR A 362 -13.70 5.59 12.26
N THR A 363 -13.95 6.86 12.58
CA THR A 363 -15.31 7.38 12.76
C THR A 363 -15.98 7.82 11.45
N THR A 364 -15.25 7.80 10.33
CA THR A 364 -15.72 8.14 8.98
C THR A 364 -15.95 6.89 8.11
N ALA A 365 -16.49 5.83 8.71
CA ALA A 365 -16.67 4.54 8.02
C ALA A 365 -17.62 4.65 6.81
N SER A 366 -18.77 5.30 7.01
CA SER A 366 -19.85 5.47 6.04
C SER A 366 -19.91 6.87 5.42
N THR A 367 -18.92 7.73 5.72
CA THR A 367 -18.85 9.11 5.22
C THR A 367 -17.47 9.41 4.64
N LYS A 368 -17.39 10.45 3.81
CA LYS A 368 -16.13 10.87 3.18
C LYS A 368 -15.21 11.48 4.25
N ILE A 369 -13.95 11.05 4.29
CA ILE A 369 -12.89 11.73 5.03
C ILE A 369 -12.70 13.12 4.42
N ASP A 370 -12.92 14.16 5.21
CA ASP A 370 -12.72 15.54 4.78
C ASP A 370 -11.22 15.90 4.82
N ALA A 371 -10.69 16.36 3.68
CA ALA A 371 -9.31 16.80 3.58
C ALA A 371 -9.03 18.02 4.47
N ASN A 372 -10.02 18.89 4.71
CA ASN A 372 -9.87 20.05 5.57
C ASN A 372 -9.66 19.68 7.04
N VAL A 373 -10.31 18.60 7.50
CA VAL A 373 -10.08 18.06 8.85
C VAL A 373 -8.65 17.54 8.97
N ILE A 374 -8.14 16.82 7.95
CA ILE A 374 -6.73 16.39 7.92
C ILE A 374 -5.80 17.62 7.97
N PHE A 375 -6.04 18.64 7.13
CA PHE A 375 -5.23 19.86 7.13
C PHE A 375 -5.25 20.59 8.47
N TYR A 376 -6.41 20.66 9.13
CA TYR A 376 -6.55 21.26 10.46
C TYR A 376 -5.62 20.58 11.46
N TYR A 377 -5.66 19.25 11.56
CA TYR A 377 -4.76 18.51 12.43
C TYR A 377 -3.30 18.74 12.06
N LEU A 378 -2.92 18.54 10.79
CA LEU A 378 -1.51 18.64 10.36
C LEU A 378 -0.91 20.04 10.51
N ASN A 379 -1.70 21.11 10.34
CA ASN A 379 -1.25 22.47 10.60
C ASN A 379 -1.06 22.72 12.10
N SER A 380 -1.91 22.14 12.96
CA SER A 380 -1.72 22.17 14.41
C SER A 380 -0.42 21.45 14.83
N LEU A 381 -0.08 20.33 14.18
CA LEU A 381 1.23 19.68 14.37
C LEU A 381 2.39 20.62 14.01
N THR A 382 2.33 21.31 12.86
CA THR A 382 3.38 22.25 12.42
C THR A 382 3.65 23.32 13.48
N PHE A 383 2.60 23.92 14.03
CA PHE A 383 2.71 24.94 15.08
C PHE A 383 3.39 24.41 16.35
N ASN A 384 2.97 23.22 16.81
CA ASN A 384 3.48 22.63 18.04
C ASN A 384 4.95 22.17 17.89
N ILE A 385 5.36 21.68 16.72
CA ILE A 385 6.72 21.17 16.49
C ILE A 385 7.70 22.32 16.21
N HIS A 386 7.29 23.36 15.47
CA HIS A 386 8.19 24.49 15.16
C HIS A 386 8.67 25.21 16.43
N GLY A 387 7.81 25.31 17.45
CA GLY A 387 8.15 25.98 18.70
C GLY A 387 9.09 25.20 19.63
N ASP A 388 9.50 23.98 19.28
CA ASP A 388 10.51 23.19 20.03
C ASP A 388 11.94 23.45 19.52
N ASP A 389 12.11 24.14 18.38
CA ASP A 389 13.42 24.40 17.77
C ASP A 389 14.24 25.49 18.48
N ASP A 390 13.64 26.33 19.34
CA ASP A 390 14.31 27.58 19.75
C ASP A 390 15.24 27.48 20.99
N HIS A 391 15.05 26.61 21.99
CA HIS A 391 15.90 26.71 23.21
C HIS A 391 16.20 25.45 24.03
N THR A 392 15.85 24.23 23.62
CA THR A 392 16.25 23.04 24.40
C THR A 392 17.53 22.40 23.86
N SER A 393 18.66 23.03 24.14
CA SER A 393 20.02 22.46 24.08
C SER A 393 20.28 21.46 25.23
N GLY A 394 19.27 20.68 25.61
CA GLY A 394 19.40 19.54 26.51
C GLY A 394 19.26 18.23 25.71
N PRO A 395 19.97 17.15 26.07
CA PRO A 395 19.79 15.88 25.39
C PRO A 395 18.33 15.43 25.53
N SER A 396 17.62 15.35 24.40
CA SER A 396 16.27 14.81 24.36
C SER A 396 16.31 13.40 24.93
N THR A 397 15.65 13.15 26.06
CA THR A 397 15.59 11.84 26.72
C THR A 397 14.77 10.81 25.93
N ILE A 398 14.21 11.23 24.79
CA ILE A 398 13.44 10.40 23.87
C ILE A 398 14.35 9.37 23.23
N LYS A 399 14.03 8.12 23.48
CA LYS A 399 14.67 6.99 22.82
C LYS A 399 14.06 6.86 21.44
N PHE A 400 14.83 7.28 20.43
CA PHE A 400 14.66 6.83 19.05
C PHE A 400 15.10 5.36 18.96
N SER A 401 14.41 4.47 19.68
CA SER A 401 14.53 3.04 19.44
C SER A 401 13.83 2.74 18.12
N SER A 402 14.45 1.91 17.28
CA SER A 402 13.88 1.44 16.02
C SER A 402 12.42 1.07 16.21
N THR A 403 11.51 1.63 15.40
CA THR A 403 10.29 0.91 15.02
C THR A 403 10.75 -0.51 14.66
N PRO A 404 10.30 -1.57 15.35
CA PRO A 404 10.78 -2.91 15.03
C PRO A 404 10.64 -3.12 13.52
N LYS A 405 11.76 -3.38 12.84
CA LYS A 405 11.78 -3.63 11.40
C LYS A 405 10.78 -4.76 11.13
N GLY A 406 9.72 -4.45 10.40
CA GLY A 406 8.55 -5.32 10.22
C GLY A 406 7.22 -4.81 10.76
N ILE A 407 7.21 -3.71 11.50
CA ILE A 407 5.97 -3.02 11.90
C ILE A 407 5.46 -2.10 10.80
N THR A 408 6.29 -1.67 9.85
CA THR A 408 5.91 -0.81 8.71
C THR A 408 5.68 -1.58 7.41
N GLY A 409 5.40 -2.89 7.51
CA GLY A 409 4.99 -3.75 6.39
C GLY A 409 6.13 -4.28 5.51
N HIS A 410 7.40 -3.90 5.75
CA HIS A 410 8.53 -4.43 4.96
C HIS A 410 8.82 -5.93 5.18
N THR A 411 8.21 -6.58 6.18
CA THR A 411 8.47 -8.00 6.52
C THR A 411 7.23 -8.81 6.94
N ILE A 412 6.01 -8.29 6.78
CA ILE A 412 4.79 -9.09 6.96
C ILE A 412 4.06 -9.13 5.62
N ASP A 413 4.59 -9.94 4.70
CA ASP A 413 3.74 -10.54 3.67
C ASP A 413 4.01 -12.06 3.64
N PRO A 414 3.55 -12.81 4.66
CA PRO A 414 3.31 -14.23 4.56
C PRO A 414 1.85 -14.42 4.15
N ASP A 415 1.58 -14.43 2.84
CA ASP A 415 0.60 -15.32 2.18
C ASP A 415 0.22 -14.77 0.79
N ASN A 416 1.14 -15.00 -0.16
CA ASN A 416 0.74 -15.26 -1.54
C ASN A 416 0.94 -16.76 -1.82
N ASN A 417 0.32 -17.61 -1.00
CA ASN A 417 0.08 -19.00 -1.34
C ASN A 417 -1.36 -19.15 -1.84
N HIS A 418 -1.60 -18.68 -3.06
CA HIS A 418 -2.52 -19.39 -3.94
C HIS A 418 -1.76 -19.75 -5.20
N HIS A 419 -1.40 -21.03 -5.25
CA HIS A 419 -1.24 -21.76 -6.49
C HIS A 419 -2.40 -21.36 -7.41
N PHE A 420 -2.09 -20.63 -8.48
CA PHE A 420 -2.84 -20.80 -9.71
C PHE A 420 -2.70 -22.27 -10.07
N ASP A 421 -3.77 -23.03 -9.89
CA ASP A 421 -3.89 -24.40 -10.36
C ASP A 421 -3.53 -24.44 -11.85
N LYS A 422 -2.30 -24.88 -12.11
CA LYS A 422 -1.93 -25.46 -13.40
C LYS A 422 -2.73 -26.74 -13.50
N LYS A 423 -3.82 -26.71 -14.27
CA LYS A 423 -4.45 -27.93 -14.80
C LYS A 423 -3.36 -28.79 -15.41
N SER A 424 -3.02 -29.88 -14.72
CA SER A 424 -2.15 -30.92 -15.24
C SER A 424 -2.89 -31.63 -16.36
N HIS A 425 -2.28 -31.64 -17.55
CA HIS A 425 -2.67 -32.52 -18.63
C HIS A 425 -2.28 -33.95 -18.25
N THR A 426 -3.20 -34.68 -17.62
CA THR A 426 -3.16 -36.15 -17.62
C THR A 426 -3.76 -36.64 -18.94
N LYS A 427 -2.89 -37.17 -19.80
CA LYS A 427 -3.27 -38.01 -20.94
C LYS A 427 -3.94 -39.27 -20.38
N SER A 428 -5.24 -39.43 -20.56
CA SER A 428 -5.87 -40.75 -20.55
C SER A 428 -6.32 -41.10 -21.97
N ARG A 429 -5.83 -42.24 -22.44
CA ARG A 429 -6.12 -42.83 -23.75
C ARG A 429 -7.38 -43.68 -23.61
N THR A 430 -8.28 -43.54 -24.59
CA THR A 430 -9.24 -44.55 -25.13
C THR A 430 -10.32 -45.12 -24.19
N LYS A 431 -11.60 -44.92 -24.55
CA LYS A 431 -12.34 -45.75 -25.52
C LYS A 431 -13.65 -45.09 -25.95
N SER A 432 -14.01 -45.37 -27.20
CA SER A 432 -15.19 -44.95 -27.96
C SER A 432 -16.52 -45.43 -27.39
N HIS A 433 -17.57 -44.62 -27.50
CA HIS A 433 -18.81 -45.01 -28.19
C HIS A 433 -19.67 -43.80 -28.59
N THR A 434 -20.23 -43.92 -29.78
CA THR A 434 -21.04 -43.01 -30.59
C THR A 434 -22.51 -42.98 -30.15
N LYS A 435 -23.15 -41.79 -30.16
CA LYS A 435 -24.37 -41.44 -30.95
C LYS A 435 -25.03 -40.10 -30.55
N THR A 436 -24.85 -39.11 -31.43
CA THR A 436 -25.79 -38.12 -32.03
C THR A 436 -27.04 -37.53 -31.33
N ARG A 437 -27.18 -36.20 -31.55
CA ARG A 437 -28.38 -35.33 -31.73
C ARG A 437 -29.10 -34.88 -30.43
N LYS A 438 -29.48 -33.61 -30.21
CA LYS A 438 -30.02 -32.54 -31.09
C LYS A 438 -29.83 -31.12 -30.49
N ASN A 439 -29.74 -30.11 -31.35
CA ASN A 439 -29.81 -28.66 -31.07
C ASN A 439 -31.02 -28.23 -30.24
N LYS A 440 -30.82 -27.21 -29.38
CA LYS A 440 -31.73 -26.05 -29.25
C LYS A 440 -30.94 -24.80 -28.87
N ASN A 441 -30.98 -23.82 -29.76
CA ASN A 441 -30.61 -22.43 -29.51
C ASN A 441 -31.56 -21.82 -28.46
N HIS A 442 -31.02 -21.06 -27.51
CA HIS A 442 -31.65 -19.82 -27.06
C HIS A 442 -30.61 -18.81 -26.55
N ASN A 443 -30.93 -17.56 -26.87
CA ASN A 443 -30.21 -16.31 -26.72
C ASN A 443 -29.82 -15.90 -25.28
N ASN A 444 -28.72 -15.13 -25.26
CA ASN A 444 -28.46 -13.87 -24.55
C ASN A 444 -28.41 -13.78 -23.01
N SER A 445 -27.22 -13.29 -22.61
CA SER A 445 -26.94 -12.19 -21.67
C SER A 445 -26.87 -12.48 -20.18
N PHE A 446 -25.89 -11.80 -19.56
CA PHE A 446 -25.55 -11.69 -18.13
C PHE A 446 -24.64 -12.76 -17.52
N THR A 447 -23.34 -12.62 -17.79
CA THR A 447 -22.24 -13.19 -16.98
C THR A 447 -21.16 -12.15 -16.67
N ALA A 448 -21.57 -10.91 -16.37
CA ALA A 448 -20.65 -9.81 -16.10
C ALA A 448 -20.99 -9.14 -14.75
N SER A 449 -20.83 -9.89 -13.66
CA SER A 449 -20.66 -9.32 -12.33
C SER A 449 -19.59 -10.11 -11.60
N LEU A 450 -18.56 -9.40 -11.15
CA LEU A 450 -17.45 -9.87 -10.29
C LEU A 450 -16.32 -10.73 -10.89
N TYR A 451 -16.25 -10.95 -12.21
CA TYR A 451 -15.03 -11.47 -12.86
C TYR A 451 -14.11 -10.37 -13.38
#